data_AF-A0A7S1MF44-F1
#
_entry.id   AF-A0A7S1MF44-F1
#
_cell.length_a   1.000
_cell.length_b   1.000
_cell.length_c   1.000
_cell.angle_alpha   90.00
_cell.angle_beta   90.00
_cell.angle_gamma   90.00
#
_symmetry.space_group_name_H-M   'P 1'
#
loop_
_entity.id
_entity.type
_entity.pdbx_description
1 polymer ?
#
loop_
_entity_poly.entity_id
_entity_poly.type
_entity_poly.pdbx_seq_one_letter_code
_entity_poly.pdbx_strand_id
1 'polypeptide(L)'
;WTASTRIQALAHARHKGSALSLIKLKIATGRRHQIRVQSAHVGHALAHDGKYSAAETWSAADRQWCPSNFLHRHRLQFQDGRGAWREAVSPLPESLAVALGRLSPRNARSERHL
;
A
#
# COMPACT_ATOMS: atom_id res chain seq x y z
N TRP A 1 4.22 11.33 21.57
CA TRP A 1 3.91 9.92 21.29
C TRP A 1 4.30 9.59 19.85
N THR A 2 5.28 8.70 19.65
CA THR A 2 5.81 8.33 18.33
C THR A 2 5.05 7.16 17.70
N ALA A 3 4.88 7.18 16.38
CA ALA A 3 4.35 6.08 15.59
C ALA A 3 5.43 5.63 14.60
N SER A 4 5.65 4.32 14.44
CA SER A 4 6.75 3.79 13.64
C SER A 4 6.28 2.74 12.64
N THR A 5 6.66 2.96 11.39
CA THR A 5 6.38 2.08 10.24
C THR A 5 7.66 1.97 9.42
N ARG A 6 8.08 0.74 9.09
CA ARG A 6 9.19 0.48 8.17
C ARG A 6 8.65 0.26 6.77
N ILE A 7 9.32 0.83 5.77
CA ILE A 7 8.89 0.81 4.37
C ILE A 7 10.00 0.18 3.52
N GLN A 8 9.62 -0.66 2.57
CA GLN A 8 10.48 -1.17 1.52
C GLN A 8 9.78 -0.97 0.18
N ALA A 9 10.42 -0.26 -0.75
CA ALA A 9 9.93 -0.16 -2.13
C ALA A 9 10.11 -1.51 -2.85
N LEU A 10 9.02 -2.02 -3.42
CA LEU A 10 9.02 -3.22 -4.26
C LEU A 10 9.14 -2.84 -5.73
N ALA A 11 8.31 -1.91 -6.20
CA ALA A 11 8.30 -1.44 -7.58
C ALA A 11 7.96 0.04 -7.68
N HIS A 12 8.44 0.65 -8.76
CA HIS A 12 7.97 1.94 -9.24
C HIS A 12 7.19 1.74 -10.53
N ALA A 13 6.05 2.42 -10.64
CA ALA A 13 5.13 2.27 -11.75
C ALA A 13 4.60 3.62 -12.22
N ARG A 14 3.95 3.62 -13.37
CA ARG A 14 3.18 4.75 -13.91
C ARG A 14 1.76 4.31 -14.23
N HIS A 15 0.83 5.24 -14.10
CA HIS A 15 -0.53 5.07 -14.60
C HIS A 15 -1.06 6.42 -15.09
N LYS A 16 -1.41 6.51 -16.37
CA LYS A 16 -1.93 7.73 -17.03
C LYS A 16 -1.15 9.01 -16.67
N GLY A 17 0.18 8.93 -16.66
CA GLY A 17 1.07 10.06 -16.34
C GLY A 17 1.47 10.18 -14.86
N SER A 18 0.67 9.65 -13.94
CA SER A 18 0.99 9.65 -12.50
C SER A 18 2.05 8.61 -12.15
N ALA A 19 3.03 9.00 -11.33
CA ALA A 19 4.04 8.10 -10.79
C ALA A 19 3.56 7.46 -9.48
N LEU A 20 3.74 6.15 -9.35
CA LEU A 20 3.28 5.35 -8.23
C LEU A 20 4.42 4.45 -7.71
N SER A 21 4.34 4.05 -6.44
CA SER A 21 5.26 3.06 -5.88
C SER A 21 4.49 1.98 -5.13
N LEU A 22 4.75 0.72 -5.48
CA LEU A 22 4.30 -0.42 -4.69
C LEU A 22 5.28 -0.62 -3.53
N ILE A 23 4.77 -0.60 -2.31
CA ILE A 23 5.59 -0.71 -1.10
C ILE A 23 5.13 -1.85 -0.22
N LYS A 24 6.09 -2.50 0.44
CA LYS A 24 5.86 -3.39 1.57
C LYS A 24 6.08 -2.62 2.86
N LEU A 25 5.19 -2.83 3.81
CA LEU A 25 5.16 -2.10 5.08
C LEU A 25 5.25 -3.08 6.25
N LYS A 26 5.97 -2.70 7.31
CA LYS A 26 5.89 -3.36 8.62
C LYS A 26 5.61 -2.32 9.68
N ILE A 27 4.46 -2.44 10.34
CA ILE A 27 4.08 -1.57 11.45
C ILE A 27 4.74 -2.06 12.74
N ALA A 28 5.34 -1.14 13.51
CA ALA A 28 5.82 -1.41 14.86
C ALA A 28 4.82 -0.93 15.93
N THR A 29 3.96 0.02 15.58
CA THR A 29 2.88 0.55 16.42
C THR A 29 1.53 0.43 15.70
N GLY A 30 0.42 0.41 16.46
CA GLY A 30 -0.93 0.20 15.93
C GLY A 30 -1.85 1.42 16.01
N ARG A 31 -1.37 2.63 15.70
CA ARG A 31 -2.22 3.84 15.79
C ARG A 31 -3.29 3.86 14.70
N ARG A 32 -4.45 4.47 15.00
CA ARG A 32 -5.55 4.62 14.04
C ARG A 32 -5.05 5.34 12.78
N HIS A 33 -5.28 4.74 11.61
CA HIS A 33 -4.87 5.25 10.29
C HIS A 33 -3.36 5.51 10.14
N GLN A 34 -2.51 4.91 10.97
CA GLN A 34 -1.07 5.20 11.02
C GLN A 34 -0.40 5.25 9.64
N ILE A 35 -0.58 4.21 8.83
CA ILE A 35 0.01 4.11 7.49
C ILE A 35 -0.48 5.25 6.59
N ARG A 36 -1.80 5.46 6.55
CA ARG A 36 -2.45 6.47 5.69
C ARG A 36 -1.96 7.88 6.01
N VAL A 37 -1.93 8.24 7.30
CA VAL A 37 -1.46 9.55 7.76
C VAL A 37 0.03 9.74 7.47
N GLN A 38 0.86 8.74 7.77
CA GLN A 38 2.31 8.84 7.57
C GLN A 38 2.66 8.95 6.08
N SER A 39 2.04 8.12 5.24
CA SER A 39 2.21 8.17 3.78
C SER A 39 1.82 9.53 3.21
N ALA A 40 0.67 10.09 3.60
CA ALA A 40 0.25 11.43 3.19
C ALA A 40 1.19 12.53 3.72
N HIS A 41 1.63 12.43 4.98
CA HIS A 41 2.52 13.40 5.60
C HIS A 41 3.87 13.54 4.89
N VAL A 42 4.40 12.44 4.33
CA VAL A 42 5.63 12.47 3.53
C VAL A 42 5.40 12.79 2.04
N GLY A 43 4.19 13.21 1.66
CA GLY A 43 3.85 13.60 0.28
C GLY A 43 3.50 12.43 -0.65
N HIS A 44 3.30 11.22 -0.12
CA HIS A 44 3.02 10.02 -0.90
C HIS A 44 1.78 9.29 -0.37
N ALA A 45 0.62 9.95 -0.47
CA ALA A 45 -0.67 9.37 -0.06
C ALA A 45 -0.97 8.05 -0.79
N LEU A 46 -1.78 7.18 -0.17
CA LEU A 46 -2.15 5.91 -0.78
C LEU A 46 -3.11 6.12 -1.96
N ALA A 47 -3.02 5.27 -2.98
CA ALA A 47 -4.00 5.23 -4.05
C ALA A 47 -5.39 4.91 -3.48
N HIS A 48 -6.39 5.64 -3.96
CA HIS A 48 -7.77 5.55 -3.48
C HIS A 48 -7.99 5.91 -1.97
N ASP A 49 -7.08 6.68 -1.33
CA ASP A 49 -7.32 7.31 -0.02
C ASP A 49 -8.08 8.65 -0.03
N GLY A 50 -9.41 8.61 -0.09
CA GLY A 50 -10.24 9.81 -0.15
C GLY A 50 -10.28 10.70 1.10
N LYS A 51 -9.49 10.40 2.15
CA LYS A 51 -9.40 11.23 3.36
C LYS A 51 -8.07 11.97 3.47
N TYR A 52 -6.97 11.34 3.09
CA TYR A 52 -5.62 11.87 3.32
C TYR A 52 -4.89 12.25 2.03
N SER A 53 -5.43 11.95 0.85
CA SER A 53 -4.92 12.46 -0.41
C SER A 53 -5.24 13.95 -0.58
N ALA A 54 -4.26 14.74 -1.04
CA ALA A 54 -4.51 16.11 -1.50
C ALA A 54 -5.40 16.11 -2.75
N ALA A 55 -6.17 17.19 -2.97
CA ALA A 55 -7.06 17.29 -4.13
C ALA A 55 -6.33 17.16 -5.48
N GLU A 56 -5.06 17.58 -5.57
CA GLU A 56 -4.27 17.42 -6.80
C GLU A 56 -3.83 15.97 -7.05
N THR A 57 -3.66 15.17 -6.00
CA THR A 57 -3.31 13.73 -6.12
C THR A 57 -4.57 12.86 -6.21
N TRP A 58 -5.65 13.30 -5.57
CA TRP A 58 -6.97 12.68 -5.57
C TRP A 58 -7.77 13.01 -6.83
N SER A 59 -7.29 12.55 -7.98
CA SER A 59 -8.05 12.76 -9.22
C SER A 59 -9.24 11.79 -9.30
N ALA A 60 -10.32 12.19 -9.98
CA ALA A 60 -11.40 11.28 -10.35
C ALA A 60 -10.89 10.06 -11.15
N ALA A 61 -9.72 10.18 -11.80
CA ALA A 61 -9.08 9.08 -12.50
C ALA A 61 -8.62 7.96 -11.54
N ASP A 62 -8.21 8.27 -10.31
CA ASP A 62 -7.80 7.26 -9.33
C ASP A 62 -8.94 6.35 -8.88
N ARG A 63 -10.16 6.88 -8.84
CA ARG A 63 -11.37 6.11 -8.55
C ARG A 63 -11.74 5.14 -9.67
N GLN A 64 -11.28 5.40 -10.91
CA GLN A 64 -11.59 4.54 -12.05
C GLN A 64 -10.68 3.31 -12.13
N TRP A 65 -9.42 3.44 -11.74
CA TRP A 65 -8.45 2.35 -11.90
C TRP A 65 -8.27 1.50 -10.63
N CYS A 66 -8.41 2.10 -9.45
CA CYS A 66 -8.29 1.43 -8.16
C CYS A 66 -9.66 1.41 -7.45
N PRO A 67 -10.19 0.23 -7.04
CA PRO A 67 -11.56 0.11 -6.54
C PRO A 67 -11.75 0.54 -5.08
N SER A 68 -10.68 0.58 -4.30
CA SER A 68 -10.68 0.92 -2.87
C SER A 68 -9.27 1.34 -2.45
N ASN A 69 -9.10 1.85 -1.22
CA ASN A 69 -7.78 2.12 -0.62
C ASN A 69 -6.80 0.99 -0.96
N PHE A 70 -5.70 1.31 -1.65
CA PHE A 70 -4.67 0.32 -1.99
C PHE A 70 -3.81 0.03 -0.75
N LEU A 71 -4.42 -0.68 0.20
CA LEU A 71 -3.81 -1.08 1.46
C LEU A 71 -4.32 -2.47 1.83
N HIS A 72 -3.41 -3.43 1.88
CA HIS A 72 -3.75 -4.83 2.17
C HIS A 72 -2.92 -5.38 3.33
N ARG A 73 -3.58 -6.07 4.27
CA ARG A 73 -2.92 -6.80 5.35
C ARG A 73 -2.55 -8.20 4.85
N HIS A 74 -1.37 -8.30 4.25
CA HIS A 74 -0.91 -9.54 3.63
C HIS A 74 -0.46 -10.61 4.62
N ARG A 75 0.25 -10.24 5.70
CA ARG A 75 0.86 -11.20 6.63
C ARG A 75 0.69 -10.72 8.07
N LEU A 76 0.31 -11.64 8.95
CA LEU A 76 0.26 -11.47 10.40
C LEU A 76 1.07 -12.58 11.06
N GLN A 77 1.99 -12.22 11.94
CA GLN A 77 2.72 -13.15 12.78
C GLN A 77 2.55 -12.75 14.23
N PHE A 78 2.30 -13.72 15.10
CA PHE A 78 2.10 -13.51 16.53
C PHE A 78 2.44 -14.78 17.31
N GLN A 79 2.70 -14.65 18.61
CA GLN A 79 2.73 -15.79 19.51
C GLN A 79 1.33 -16.03 20.05
N ASP A 80 0.87 -17.28 20.04
CA ASP A 80 -0.39 -17.64 20.69
C ASP A 80 -0.27 -17.65 22.22
N GLY A 81 -1.37 -17.94 22.92
CA GLY A 81 -1.39 -17.99 24.39
C GLY A 81 -0.48 -19.05 25.01
N ARG A 82 0.14 -19.93 24.21
CA ARG A 82 1.10 -20.94 24.63
C ARG A 82 2.55 -20.59 24.24
N GLY A 83 2.77 -19.39 23.69
CA GLY A 83 4.08 -18.92 23.25
C GLY A 83 4.51 -19.45 21.87
N ALA A 84 3.68 -20.25 21.19
CA ALA A 84 4.01 -20.80 19.89
C ALA A 84 3.81 -19.76 18.79
N TRP A 85 4.78 -19.64 17.88
CA TRP A 85 4.65 -18.76 16.73
C TRP A 85 3.56 -19.25 15.77
N ARG A 86 2.67 -18.33 15.41
CA ARG A 86 1.61 -18.50 14.42
C ARG A 86 1.80 -17.49 13.30
N GLU A 87 1.41 -17.92 12.11
CA GLU A 87 1.41 -17.09 10.91
C GLU A 87 0.10 -17.25 10.17
N ALA A 88 -0.45 -16.13 9.73
CA ALA A 88 -1.55 -16.07 8.79
C ALA A 88 -1.13 -15.22 7.59
N VAL A 89 -1.33 -15.76 6.39
CA VAL A 89 -1.10 -15.05 5.13
C VAL A 89 -2.43 -14.91 4.40
N SER A 90 -2.70 -13.71 3.89
CA SER A 90 -3.85 -13.41 3.06
C SER A 90 -3.32 -12.93 1.69
N PRO A 91 -3.65 -13.61 0.58
CA PRO A 91 -3.23 -13.18 -0.75
C PRO A 91 -3.80 -11.80 -1.07
N LEU A 92 -3.19 -11.09 -2.01
CA LEU A 92 -3.72 -9.81 -2.48
C LEU A 92 -5.13 -10.05 -3.05
N PRO A 93 -6.15 -9.29 -2.61
CA PRO A 93 -7.50 -9.42 -3.15
C PRO A 93 -7.50 -9.21 -4.66
N GLU A 94 -8.30 -9.98 -5.38
CA GLU A 94 -8.37 -9.96 -6.85
C GLU A 94 -8.59 -8.54 -7.39
N SER A 95 -9.47 -7.76 -6.76
CA SER A 95 -9.76 -6.38 -7.15
C SER A 95 -8.53 -5.47 -7.09
N LEU A 96 -7.62 -5.67 -6.13
CA LEU A 96 -6.36 -4.94 -6.04
C LEU A 96 -5.30 -5.51 -6.99
N ALA A 97 -5.31 -6.82 -7.23
CA ALA A 97 -4.42 -7.44 -8.22
C ALA A 97 -4.73 -6.94 -9.64
N VAL A 98 -6.01 -6.86 -10.01
CA VAL A 98 -6.45 -6.27 -11.29
C VAL A 98 -6.04 -4.81 -11.40
N ALA A 99 -6.16 -4.03 -10.31
CA ALA A 99 -5.70 -2.64 -10.30
C ALA A 99 -4.17 -2.54 -10.48
N LEU A 100 -3.40 -3.45 -9.87
CA LEU A 100 -1.95 -3.50 -10.00
C LEU A 100 -1.51 -3.82 -11.44
N GLY A 101 -2.20 -4.77 -12.10
CA GLY A 101 -1.94 -5.13 -13.49
C GLY A 101 -2.23 -4.03 -14.53
N ARG A 102 -2.91 -2.94 -14.14
CA ARG A 102 -3.11 -1.75 -14.98
C ARG A 102 -1.92 -0.79 -14.94
N LEU A 103 -0.96 -1.01 -14.06
CA LEU A 103 0.20 -0.12 -13.89
C LEU A 103 1.32 -0.51 -14.87
N SER A 104 1.99 0.49 -15.43
CA SER A 104 3.17 0.27 -16.28
C SER A 104 4.45 0.30 -15.43
N PRO A 105 5.26 -0.78 -15.40
CA PRO A 105 6.52 -0.79 -14.65
C PRO A 105 7.50 0.27 -15.17
N ARG A 106 8.27 0.89 -14.26
CA ARG A 106 9.34 1.85 -14.64
C ARG A 106 10.54 1.15 -15.29
N ASN A 107 10.82 -0.10 -14.94
CA ASN A 107 11.94 -0.90 -15.45
C ASN A 107 11.73 -2.40 -15.16
N ALA A 108 12.63 -3.25 -15.67
CA ALA A 108 12.59 -4.71 -15.48
C ALA A 108 12.65 -5.18 -14.01
N ARG A 109 13.15 -4.34 -13.07
CA ARG A 109 13.07 -4.65 -11.64
C ARG A 109 11.66 -4.48 -11.10
N SER A 110 10.97 -3.41 -11.50
CA SER A 110 9.58 -3.18 -11.13
C SER A 110 8.64 -4.25 -11.69
N GLU A 111 8.90 -4.73 -12.91
CA GLU A 111 8.06 -5.72 -13.60
C GLU A 111 7.90 -7.03 -12.82
N ARG A 112 8.90 -7.43 -12.02
CA ARG A 112 8.81 -8.66 -11.20
C ARG A 112 7.81 -8.58 -10.05
N HIS A 113 7.28 -7.39 -9.77
CA HIS A 113 6.43 -7.12 -8.61
C HIS A 113 5.06 -6.55 -8.98
N LEU A 114 4.81 -6.26 -10.26
CA LEU A 114 3.55 -5.75 -10.79
C LEU A 114 2.89 -6.83 -11.64
#